data_AF-A0A1H4MT93-F1
#
_entry.id   AF-A0A1H4MT93-F1
#
_cell.length_a   1.000
_cell.length_b   1.000
_cell.length_c   1.000
_cell.angle_alpha   90.00
_cell.angle_beta   90.00
_cell.angle_gamma   90.00
#
_symmetry.space_group_name_H-M   'P 1'
#
loop_
_entity.id
_entity.type
_entity.pdbx_description
1 polymer ?
#
loop_
_entity_poly.entity_id
_entity_poly.type
_entity_poly.pdbx_seq_one_letter_code
_entity_poly.pdbx_strand_id
1 'polypeptide(L)' 'MKILSTLWGLLVDDGRLASILLLSIVIGWGLSQMQKPFLAAIVIWAGLIVSLAVSIEHQLNLKLKK' A
#
# COMPACT_ATOMS: atom_id res chain seq x y z
N MET A 1 4.02 26.30 -10.78
CA MET A 1 4.31 24.96 -11.37
C MET A 1 4.84 23.95 -10.36
N LYS A 2 5.84 24.27 -9.52
CA LYS A 2 6.41 23.32 -8.52
C LYS A 2 5.39 22.76 -7.50
N ILE A 3 4.42 23.57 -7.05
CA ILE A 3 3.42 23.14 -6.06
C ILE A 3 2.48 22.07 -6.64
N LEU A 4 2.02 22.25 -7.87
CA LEU A 4 1.13 21.29 -8.54
C LEU A 4 1.82 19.94 -8.76
N SER A 5 3.11 19.93 -9.15
CA SER A 5 3.87 18.69 -9.30
C SER A 5 4.14 17.99 -7.97
N THR A 6 4.22 18.73 -6.86
CA THR A 6 4.42 18.14 -5.53
C THR A 6 3.14 17.49 -5.03
N LEU A 7 2.00 18.16 -5.19
CA LEU A 7 0.68 17.60 -4.87
C LEU A 7 0.34 16.38 -5.73
N TRP A 8 0.68 16.42 -7.03
CA TRP A 8 0.48 15.29 -7.92
C TRP A 8 1.36 14.08 -7.54
N GLY A 9 2.62 14.32 -7.19
CA GLY A 9 3.52 13.27 -6.68
C GLY A 9 2.96 12.61 -5.42
N LEU A 10 2.51 13.42 -4.45
CA LEU A 10 1.88 12.91 -3.22
C LEU A 10 0.65 12.05 -3.51
N LEU A 11 -0.21 12.51 -4.41
CA LEU A 11 -1.45 11.81 -4.76
C LEU A 11 -1.21 10.48 -5.50
N VAL A 12 -0.19 10.44 -6.36
CA VAL A 12 0.22 9.20 -7.05
C VAL A 12 0.85 8.20 -6.06
N ASP A 13 1.65 8.67 -5.10
CA ASP A 13 2.24 7.80 -4.09
C ASP A 13 1.21 7.24 -3.10
N ASP A 14 0.27 8.06 -2.63
CA ASP A 14 -0.84 7.62 -1.79
C ASP A 14 -1.78 6.67 -2.55
N GLY A 15 -2.02 6.91 -3.84
CA GLY A 15 -2.77 6.01 -4.71
C GLY A 15 -2.10 4.64 -4.88
N ARG A 16 -0.76 4.59 -4.94
CA ARG A 16 0.00 3.34 -5.04
C ARG A 16 -0.08 2.52 -3.74
N LEU A 17 -0.02 3.18 -2.58
CA LEU A 17 -0.22 2.51 -1.29
C LEU A 17 -1.66 2.03 -1.10
N ALA A 18 -2.64 2.86 -1.45
CA ALA A 18 -4.06 2.54 -1.35
C ALA A 18 -4.44 1.35 -2.24
N SER A 19 -3.89 1.27 -3.46
CA SER A 19 -4.16 0.15 -4.37
C SER A 19 -3.59 -1.19 -3.87
N ILE A 20 -2.40 -1.20 -3.26
CA ILE A 20 -1.82 -2.40 -2.64
C ILE A 20 -2.71 -2.90 -1.48
N LEU A 21 -3.17 -1.99 -0.63
CA LEU A 21 -4.08 -2.33 0.47
C LEU A 21 -5.45 -2.81 -0.05
N LEU A 22 -6.01 -2.15 -1.05
CA LEU A 22 -7.27 -2.55 -1.69
C LEU A 22 -7.17 -3.96 -2.28
N LEU A 23 -6.11 -4.26 -3.02
CA LEU A 23 -5.86 -5.60 -3.56
C LEU A 23 -5.80 -6.65 -2.45
N SER A 24 -5.09 -6.34 -1.37
CA SER A 24 -4.94 -7.25 -0.22
C SER A 24 -6.28 -7.53 0.47
N ILE A 25 -7.14 -6.51 0.60
CA ILE A 25 -8.50 -6.64 1.15
C ILE A 25 -9.38 -7.46 0.20
N VAL A 26 -9.34 -7.21 -1.11
CA VAL A 26 -10.15 -7.94 -2.09
C VAL A 26 -9.78 -9.43 -2.13
N ILE A 27 -8.48 -9.74 -2.15
CA ILE A 27 -7.99 -11.13 -2.10
C ILE A 27 -8.37 -11.76 -0.75
N GLY A 28 -8.19 -11.05 0.35
CA GLY A 28 -8.61 -11.50 1.69
C GLY A 28 -10.10 -11.80 1.78
N TRP A 29 -10.95 -10.95 1.19
CA TRP A 29 -12.39 -11.17 1.12
C TRP A 29 -12.73 -12.44 0.33
N GLY A 30 -12.10 -12.64 -0.84
CA GLY A 30 -12.27 -13.87 -1.63
C GLY A 30 -11.87 -15.12 -0.85
N LEU A 31 -10.76 -15.09 -0.12
CA LEU A 31 -10.32 -16.20 0.73
C LEU A 31 -11.26 -16.45 1.92
N SER A 32 -11.87 -15.41 2.46
CA SER A 32 -12.88 -15.53 3.53
C SER A 32 -14.17 -16.19 3.01
N GLN A 33 -14.59 -15.92 1.77
CA GLN A 33 -15.75 -16.60 1.17
C GLN A 33 -15.50 -18.10 0.95
N MET A 34 -14.25 -18.49 0.71
CA MET A 34 -13.83 -19.90 0.59
C MET A 34 -13.67 -20.61 1.95
N GLN A 35 -14.14 -20.00 3.05
CA GLN A 35 -13.99 -20.51 4.42
C GLN A 35 -12.52 -20.75 4.83
N LYS A 36 -11.59 -19.96 4.27
CA LYS A 36 -10.16 -19.99 4.65
C LYS A 36 -9.77 -18.71 5.41
N PRO A 37 -10.34 -18.44 6.59
CA PRO A 37 -10.13 -17.17 7.33
C PRO A 37 -8.65 -16.98 7.74
N PHE A 38 -7.92 -18.07 7.99
CA PHE A 38 -6.50 -18.00 8.33
C PHE A 38 -5.65 -17.49 7.16
N LEU A 39 -5.91 -17.97 5.94
CA LEU A 39 -5.23 -17.50 4.74
C LEU A 39 -5.60 -16.05 4.41
N ALA A 40 -6.86 -15.66 4.61
CA ALA A 40 -7.30 -14.28 4.47
C ALA A 40 -6.52 -13.34 5.41
N ALA A 41 -6.35 -13.73 6.67
CA ALA A 41 -5.57 -12.97 7.64
C ALA A 41 -4.11 -12.81 7.22
N ILE A 42 -3.47 -13.89 6.75
CA ILE A 42 -2.08 -13.83 6.24
C ILE A 42 -1.95 -12.85 5.09
N VAL A 43 -2.88 -12.89 4.13
CA VAL A 43 -2.85 -11.99 2.97
C VAL A 43 -2.99 -10.53 3.37
N ILE A 44 -3.91 -10.22 4.30
CA ILE A 44 -4.07 -8.85 4.81
C ILE A 44 -2.81 -8.38 5.54
N TRP A 45 -2.23 -9.22 6.39
CA TRP A 45 -0.98 -8.89 7.09
C TRP A 45 0.20 -8.69 6.15
N ALA A 46 0.35 -9.57 5.15
CA ALA A 46 1.38 -9.42 4.12
C ALA A 46 1.20 -8.11 3.33
N GLY A 47 -0.04 -7.79 2.94
CA GLY A 47 -0.39 -6.54 2.28
C GLY A 47 -0.03 -5.29 3.09
N LEU A 48 -0.33 -5.31 4.40
CA LEU A 48 0.03 -4.24 5.32
C LEU A 48 1.55 -4.06 5.46
N ILE A 49 2.30 -5.15 5.59
CA ILE A 49 3.77 -5.12 5.69
C ILE A 49 4.38 -4.54 4.41
N VAL A 50 3.92 -4.99 3.24
CA VAL A 50 4.40 -4.47 1.94
C VAL A 50 4.06 -2.99 1.79
N SER A 51 2.84 -2.58 2.16
CA SER A 51 2.43 -1.18 2.14
C SER A 51 3.34 -0.32 3.04
N LEU A 52 3.59 -0.75 4.28
CA LEU A 52 4.50 -0.06 5.19
C LEU A 52 5.93 0.01 4.66
N ALA A 53 6.46 -1.09 4.13
CA ALA A 53 7.82 -1.13 3.58
C ALA A 53 7.98 -0.14 2.41
N VAL A 54 7.04 -0.14 1.45
CA VAL A 54 7.03 0.78 0.32
C VAL A 54 6.89 2.23 0.80
N SER A 55 6.04 2.49 1.79
CA SER A 55 5.89 3.82 2.38
C SER A 55 7.18 4.31 3.04
N ILE A 56 7.84 3.45 3.83
CA ILE A 56 9.09 3.78 4.51
C ILE A 56 10.19 4.04 3.49
N GLU A 57 10.37 3.14 2.52
CA GLU A 57 11.39 3.28 1.47
C GLU A 57 11.21 4.59 0.69
N HIS A 58 9.98 4.91 0.32
CA HIS A 58 9.67 6.15 -0.38
C HIS A 58 10.01 7.38 0.48
N GLN A 59 9.57 7.42 1.74
CA GLN A 59 9.90 8.51 2.65
C GLN A 59 11.40 8.63 2.92
N LEU A 60 12.12 7.52 3.01
CA LEU A 60 13.56 7.49 3.20
C LEU A 60 14.28 8.12 2.00
N ASN A 61 13.89 7.73 0.79
CA ASN A 61 14.43 8.26 -0.46
C ASN A 61 14.18 9.77 -0.62
N LEU A 62 13.01 10.26 -0.21
CA LEU A 62 12.72 11.69 -0.19
C LEU A 62 13.60 12.46 0.81
N LYS A 63 13.91 11.86 1.97
CA LYS A 63 14.76 12.48 3.00
C LYS A 63 16.25 12.42 2.66
N LEU A 64 16.72 11.35 2.01
CA LEU A 64 18.13 11.16 1.62
C LEU A 64 18.52 11.96 0.36
N LYS A 65 17.56 12.37 -0.47
CA LYS A 65 17.80 13.24 -1.63
C LYS A 65 17.90 14.74 -1.28
N LYS A 66 17.97 15.08 0.00
CA LYS A 66 18.14 16.45 0.50
C LYS A 66 19.62 16.72 0.76
#